data_AF-A0A650DDM6-F1
#
_entry.id   AF-A0A650DDM6-F1
#
_cell.length_a   1.000
_cell.length_b   1.000
_cell.length_c   1.000
_cell.angle_alpha   90.00
_cell.angle_beta   90.00
_cell.angle_gamma   90.00
#
_symmetry.space_group_name_H-M   'P 1'
#
loop_
_entity.id
_entity.type
_entity.pdbx_description
1 polymer ?
#
loop_
_entity_poly.entity_id
_entity_poly.type
_entity_poly.pdbx_seq_one_letter_code
_entity_poly.pdbx_strand_id
1 'polypeptide(L)' 'MIEVFLFGIVLGLIPITLAGLFVTAYLQYRRGDQLEL' A
#
# COMPACT_ATOMS: atom_id res chain seq x y z
N MET A 1 -10.16 -25.84 10.67
CA MET A 1 -9.31 -26.21 9.51
C MET A 1 -8.49 -24.99 9.11
N ILE A 2 -7.26 -25.16 8.62
CA ILE A 2 -6.43 -24.05 8.13
C ILE A 2 -6.57 -24.01 6.60
N GLU A 3 -7.17 -22.96 6.06
CA GLU A 3 -7.29 -22.76 4.62
C GLU A 3 -6.08 -22.01 4.07
N VAL A 4 -5.07 -22.77 3.65
CA VAL A 4 -3.79 -22.24 3.15
C VAL A 4 -3.99 -21.25 1.99
N PHE A 5 -4.95 -21.50 1.11
CA PHE A 5 -5.23 -20.62 -0.03
C PHE A 5 -5.82 -19.26 0.40
N LEU A 6 -6.76 -19.28 1.35
CA LEU A 6 -7.36 -18.06 1.90
C LEU A 6 -6.30 -17.22 2.61
N PHE A 7 -5.49 -17.85 3.46
CA PHE A 7 -4.40 -17.16 4.14
C PHE A 7 -3.34 -16.62 3.18
N GLY A 8 -2.99 -17.35 2.12
CA GLY A 8 -2.05 -16.89 1.11
C GLY A 8 -2.51 -15.62 0.39
N ILE A 9 -3.79 -15.56 0.01
CA ILE A 9 -4.38 -14.37 -0.64
C ILE A 9 -4.41 -13.18 0.33
N VAL A 10 -4.89 -13.39 1.56
CA VAL A 10 -4.99 -12.32 2.56
C VAL A 10 -3.60 -11.76 2.88
N LEU A 11 -2.61 -12.63 3.10
CA LEU A 11 -1.23 -12.21 3.37
C LEU A 11 -0.54 -11.59 2.15
N GLY A 12 -0.98 -11.87 0.93
CA GLY A 12 -0.49 -11.20 -0.27
C GLY A 12 -1.12 -9.81 -0.48
N LEU A 13 -2.44 -9.70 -0.28
CA LEU A 13 -3.21 -8.47 -0.54
C LEU A 13 -2.94 -7.37 0.48
N ILE A 14 -2.70 -7.71 1.75
CA ILE A 14 -2.39 -6.73 2.80
C ILE A 14 -1.12 -5.92 2.47
N PRO A 15 0.08 -6.53 2.28
CA PRO A 15 1.30 -5.79 2.05
C PRO A 15 1.31 -5.04 0.71
N ILE A 16 0.69 -5.59 -0.35
CA ILE A 16 0.65 -4.90 -1.65
C ILE A 16 -0.24 -3.64 -1.59
N THR A 17 -1.37 -3.71 -0.87
CA THR A 17 -2.25 -2.56 -0.66
C THR A 17 -1.55 -1.50 0.18
N LEU A 18 -0.90 -1.89 1.28
CA LEU A 18 -0.11 -0.98 2.11
C LEU A 18 0.98 -0.29 1.31
N ALA A 19 1.76 -1.05 0.52
CA ALA A 19 2.79 -0.48 -0.35
C ALA A 19 2.21 0.55 -1.33
N GLY A 20 1.09 0.25 -1.98
CA GLY A 20 0.40 1.18 -2.88
C GLY A 20 -0.06 2.47 -2.19
N LEU A 21 -0.63 2.35 -0.98
CA LEU A 21 -1.04 3.51 -0.18
C LEU A 21 0.15 4.37 0.23
N PHE A 22 1.25 3.77 0.68
CA PHE A 22 2.47 4.52 1.04
C PHE A 22 3.12 5.19 -0.17
N VAL A 23 3.15 4.52 -1.34
CA VAL A 23 3.67 5.11 -2.58
C VAL A 23 2.83 6.31 -3.00
N THR A 24 1.49 6.18 -3.00
CA THR A 24 0.61 7.30 -3.37
C THR A 24 0.66 8.43 -2.35
N ALA A 25 0.77 8.16 -1.05
CA ALA A 25 0.99 9.16 -0.02
C ALA A 25 2.34 9.87 -0.19
N TYR A 26 3.41 9.13 -0.51
CA TYR A 26 4.74 9.70 -0.75
C TYR A 26 4.77 10.60 -1.98
N LEU A 27 4.13 10.18 -3.07
CA LEU A 27 4.01 11.00 -4.27
C LEU A 27 3.16 12.25 -4.03
N GLN A 28 2.10 12.16 -3.24
CA GLN A 28 1.31 13.32 -2.81
C GLN A 28 2.12 14.26 -1.93
N TYR A 29 2.90 13.74 -0.98
CA TYR A 29 3.80 14.52 -0.15
C TYR A 29 4.79 15.32 -1.00
N ARG A 30 5.47 14.66 -1.94
CA ARG A 30 6.41 15.31 -2.86
C ARG A 30 5.78 16.32 -3.81
N ARG A 31 4.52 16.10 -4.22
CA ARG A 31 3.79 17.07 -5.06
C ARG A 31 3.28 18.26 -4.24
N GLY A 32 2.87 18.04 -2.99
CA GLY A 32 2.49 19.11 -2.06
C GLY A 32 3.67 20.03 -1.77
N ASP A 33 4.85 19.47 -1.54
CA ASP A 33 6.12 20.21 -1.42
C ASP A 33 6.40 21.13 -2.64
N GLN A 34 5.99 20.70 -3.84
CA GLN A 34 6.14 21.47 -5.07
C GLN A 34 5.07 22.56 -5.29
N LEU A 35 3.96 22.52 -4.54
CA LEU A 35 2.91 23.55 -4.53
C LEU A 35 3.08 24.56 -3.39
N GLU A 36 3.93 24.25 -2.40
CA GLU A 36 4.22 25.09 -1.23
C GLU A 36 5.44 26.01 -1.43
N LEU A 37 6.10 25.92 -2.59
CA LEU A 37 7.14 26.86 -3.09
C LEU A 37 6.56 27.85 -4.10
#